data_AF-G4HJ05-F1
#
_entry.id   AF-G4HJ05-F1
#
_cell.length_a   1.000
_cell.length_b   1.000
_cell.length_c   1.000
_cell.angle_alpha   90.00
_cell.angle_beta   90.00
_cell.angle_gamma   90.00
#
_symmetry.space_group_name_H-M   'P 1'
#
loop_
_entity.id
_entity.type
_entity.pdbx_description
1 polymer ?
#
loop_
_entity_poly.entity_id
_entity_poly.type
_entity_poly.pdbx_seq_one_letter_code
_entity_poly.pdbx_strand_id
1 'polypeptide(L)'
;MLPAGECFHQNNDWGYVNMYDRKKKLKEFLSDDEYEVIVQNATNFSDMPLPVWHLEIAKKSLSELSNFDLIRCIRQDVFTNLATYEIIERIDENNTPFYADIDSLELMEKLSSVSEEILSTHKDKLNRMIENIKKKNLIDLADVWMFDEQKETYQGYVETIERKIH
;
A
#
# COMPACT_ATOMS: atom_id res chain seq x y z
N MET A 1 -30.13 19.80 -2.78
CA MET A 1 -30.37 18.71 -3.76
C MET A 1 -29.20 18.72 -4.72
N LEU A 2 -28.33 17.71 -4.65
CA LEU A 2 -27.24 17.47 -5.59
C LEU A 2 -27.76 16.51 -6.68
N PRO A 3 -27.41 16.68 -7.96
CA PRO A 3 -27.74 15.70 -8.98
C PRO A 3 -26.78 14.51 -8.90
N ALA A 4 -27.33 13.33 -9.15
CA ALA A 4 -26.66 12.05 -9.14
C ALA A 4 -25.99 11.73 -10.49
N GLY A 5 -24.83 11.09 -10.41
CA GLY A 5 -24.40 10.02 -11.32
C GLY A 5 -23.69 10.45 -12.61
N GLU A 6 -22.37 10.24 -12.64
CA GLU A 6 -21.69 9.71 -13.82
C GLU A 6 -20.67 8.65 -13.39
N CYS A 7 -21.01 7.38 -13.65
CA CYS A 7 -20.06 6.26 -13.62
C CYS A 7 -19.12 6.39 -14.82
N PHE A 8 -17.84 6.60 -14.57
CA PHE A 8 -16.81 6.50 -15.60
C PHE A 8 -16.49 5.03 -15.88
N HIS A 9 -17.09 4.48 -16.93
CA HIS A 9 -16.59 3.25 -17.57
C HIS A 9 -15.45 3.61 -18.53
N GLN A 10 -14.21 3.25 -18.18
CA GLN A 10 -13.13 3.18 -19.15
C GLN A 10 -12.97 1.74 -19.63
N ASN A 11 -13.44 1.47 -20.86
CA ASN A 11 -13.02 0.32 -21.65
C ASN A 11 -11.60 0.59 -22.14
N ASN A 12 -10.64 -0.30 -21.85
CA ASN A 12 -9.41 -0.48 -22.64
C ASN A 12 -8.87 -1.91 -22.44
N ASP A 13 -9.20 -2.79 -23.39
CA ASP A 13 -8.45 -4.01 -23.66
C ASP A 13 -7.12 -3.62 -24.30
N TRP A 14 -6.00 -3.73 -23.55
CA TRP A 14 -4.62 -4.06 -23.98
C TRP A 14 -3.68 -3.93 -22.75
N GLY A 15 -3.32 -5.05 -22.12
CA GLY A 15 -2.10 -5.21 -21.31
C GLY A 15 -2.09 -4.59 -19.90
N TYR A 16 -2.55 -5.36 -18.90
CA TYR A 16 -2.33 -5.12 -17.46
C TYR A 16 -0.85 -5.34 -17.06
N VAL A 17 0.08 -4.58 -17.65
CA VAL A 17 1.50 -4.59 -17.29
C VAL A 17 1.93 -3.13 -17.14
N ASN A 18 2.36 -2.76 -15.92
CA ASN A 18 2.66 -1.41 -15.40
C ASN A 18 1.44 -0.52 -15.05
N MET A 19 0.80 -0.80 -13.91
CA MET A 19 -0.31 0.04 -13.44
C MET A 19 0.14 1.40 -12.88
N TYR A 20 1.40 1.55 -12.43
CA TYR A 20 1.96 2.85 -12.01
C TYR A 20 3.44 2.98 -12.38
N ASP A 21 3.83 4.17 -12.89
CA ASP A 21 5.25 4.50 -13.09
C ASP A 21 5.90 4.80 -11.74
N ARG A 22 6.74 3.88 -11.27
CA ARG A 22 7.43 3.98 -9.97
C ARG A 22 8.40 5.16 -9.87
N LYS A 23 8.76 5.79 -11.00
CA LYS A 23 9.64 6.97 -11.06
C LYS A 23 8.87 8.29 -11.10
N LYS A 24 7.56 8.25 -11.35
CA LYS A 24 6.71 9.44 -11.34
C LYS A 24 6.54 9.95 -9.91
N LYS A 25 6.64 11.26 -9.70
CA LYS A 25 6.46 11.85 -8.35
C LYS A 25 5.01 11.78 -7.93
N LEU A 26 4.76 11.59 -6.65
CA LEU A 26 3.41 11.50 -6.09
C LEU A 26 2.53 12.71 -6.44
N LYS A 27 3.08 13.93 -6.40
CA LYS A 27 2.36 15.15 -6.81
C LYS A 27 1.85 15.13 -8.25
N GLU A 28 2.45 14.32 -9.13
CA GLU A 28 2.03 14.23 -10.53
C GLU A 28 0.84 13.27 -10.72
N PHE A 29 0.41 12.59 -9.65
CA PHE A 29 -0.86 11.86 -9.58
C PHE A 29 -2.00 12.71 -9.00
N LEU A 30 -1.70 13.94 -8.58
CA LEU A 30 -2.66 14.90 -8.06
C LEU A 30 -3.02 15.94 -9.13
N SER A 31 -4.22 16.50 -9.01
CA SER A 31 -4.54 17.78 -9.64
C SER A 31 -3.76 18.93 -8.99
N ASP A 32 -3.64 20.05 -9.69
CA ASP A 32 -2.97 21.25 -9.17
C ASP A 32 -3.65 21.74 -7.87
N ASP A 33 -4.99 21.68 -7.80
CA ASP A 33 -5.76 22.08 -6.62
C ASP A 33 -5.47 21.16 -5.41
N GLU A 34 -5.41 19.85 -5.61
CA GLU A 34 -5.06 18.89 -4.54
C GLU A 34 -3.64 19.10 -4.04
N TYR A 35 -2.69 19.35 -4.94
CA TYR A 35 -1.32 19.62 -4.54
C TYR A 35 -1.19 20.97 -3.80
N GLU A 36 -1.90 22.00 -4.24
CA GLU A 36 -1.93 23.31 -3.56
C GLU A 36 -2.49 23.18 -2.14
N VAL A 37 -3.52 22.35 -1.93
CA VAL A 37 -4.05 22.04 -0.58
C VAL A 37 -2.96 21.43 0.31
N ILE A 38 -2.15 20.50 -0.20
CA ILE A 38 -1.03 19.92 0.55
C ILE A 38 0.00 20.99 0.92
N VAL A 39 0.36 21.87 -0.03
CA VAL A 39 1.31 22.98 0.20
C VAL A 39 0.78 23.95 1.25
N GLN A 40 -0.48 24.37 1.14
CA GLN A 40 -1.09 25.30 2.09
C GLN A 40 -1.20 24.69 3.48
N ASN A 41 -1.56 23.40 3.58
CA ASN A 41 -1.64 22.70 4.85
C ASN A 41 -0.26 22.62 5.54
N ALA A 42 0.79 22.24 4.79
CA ALA A 42 2.16 22.21 5.32
C ALA A 42 2.68 23.61 5.70
N THR A 43 2.22 24.66 5.00
CA THR A 43 2.59 26.05 5.32
C THR A 43 1.91 26.54 6.59
N ASN A 44 0.59 26.32 6.72
CA ASN A 44 -0.21 26.73 7.87
C ASN A 44 0.17 25.99 9.16
N PHE A 45 0.67 24.76 9.03
CA PHE A 45 1.01 23.88 10.15
C PHE A 45 2.46 23.39 10.03
N SER A 46 3.38 24.32 9.75
CA SER A 46 4.80 24.03 9.48
C SER A 46 5.58 23.48 10.68
N ASP A 47 5.04 23.62 11.89
CA ASP A 47 5.57 23.04 13.12
C ASP A 47 5.02 21.62 13.40
N MET A 48 4.00 21.18 12.65
CA MET A 48 3.40 19.86 12.81
C MET A 48 4.06 18.83 11.89
N PRO A 49 4.53 17.67 12.42
CA PRO A 49 5.25 16.69 11.61
C PRO A 49 4.43 16.05 10.47
N LEU A 50 3.12 15.88 10.62
CA LEU A 50 2.27 15.19 9.64
C LEU A 50 2.07 16.01 8.35
N PRO A 51 1.64 17.28 8.40
CA PRO A 51 1.54 18.14 7.22
C PRO A 51 2.88 18.29 6.47
N VAL A 52 3.98 18.49 7.20
CA VAL A 52 5.32 18.61 6.61
C VAL A 52 5.72 17.31 5.91
N TRP A 53 5.56 16.17 6.57
CA TRP A 53 5.82 14.85 5.98
C TRP A 53 5.00 14.61 4.71
N HIS A 54 3.71 14.98 4.70
CA HIS A 54 2.84 14.79 3.53
C HIS A 54 3.36 15.57 2.32
N LEU A 55 3.79 16.83 2.52
CA LEU A 55 4.40 17.63 1.46
C LEU A 55 5.76 17.06 1.01
N GLU A 56 6.55 16.50 1.93
CA GLU A 56 7.82 15.88 1.59
C GLU A 56 7.64 14.65 0.71
N ILE A 57 6.73 13.73 1.05
CA ILE A 57 6.48 12.53 0.24
C ILE A 57 5.86 12.88 -1.10
N ALA A 58 5.02 13.92 -1.19
CA ALA A 58 4.41 14.36 -2.45
C ALA A 58 5.47 14.72 -3.51
N LYS A 59 6.68 15.13 -3.08
CA LYS A 59 7.81 15.49 -3.96
C LYS A 59 8.68 14.30 -4.37
N LYS A 60 8.48 13.12 -3.77
CA LYS A 60 9.19 11.87 -4.05
C LYS A 60 8.41 11.02 -5.06
N SER A 61 9.11 10.12 -5.74
CA SER A 61 8.51 9.02 -6.50
C SER A 61 8.22 7.80 -5.62
N LEU A 62 7.41 6.87 -6.11
CA LEU A 62 7.05 5.66 -5.35
C LEU A 62 8.27 4.84 -4.94
N SER A 63 9.22 4.67 -5.86
CA SER A 63 10.47 3.96 -5.58
C SER A 63 11.36 4.65 -4.54
N GLU A 64 11.19 5.96 -4.33
CA GLU A 64 11.94 6.74 -3.33
C GLU A 64 11.28 6.73 -1.94
N LEU A 65 10.04 6.22 -1.83
CA LEU A 65 9.38 6.11 -0.54
C LEU A 65 10.02 5.02 0.32
N SER A 66 10.30 5.34 1.58
CA SER A 66 10.72 4.33 2.55
C SER A 66 9.55 3.40 2.89
N ASN A 67 9.85 2.22 3.45
CA ASN A 67 8.79 1.32 3.94
C ASN A 67 7.92 2.00 5.01
N PHE A 68 8.51 2.87 5.84
CA PHE A 68 7.77 3.71 6.79
C PHE A 68 6.83 4.70 6.10
N ASP A 69 7.27 5.35 5.01
CA ASP A 69 6.41 6.24 4.24
C ASP A 69 5.21 5.48 3.66
N LEU A 70 5.43 4.28 3.12
CA LEU A 70 4.39 3.43 2.52
C LEU A 70 3.34 2.99 3.56
N ILE A 71 3.77 2.50 4.72
CA ILE A 71 2.85 2.15 5.81
C ILE A 71 2.09 3.39 6.28
N ARG A 72 2.78 4.53 6.42
CA ARG A 72 2.16 5.76 6.90
C ARG A 72 1.14 6.32 5.92
N CYS A 73 1.35 6.15 4.61
CA CYS A 73 0.36 6.45 3.58
C CYS A 73 -0.97 5.71 3.85
N ILE A 74 -0.91 4.39 4.08
CA ILE A 74 -2.10 3.59 4.42
C ILE A 74 -2.71 4.06 5.75
N ARG A 75 -1.90 4.31 6.78
CA ARG A 75 -2.37 4.76 8.10
C ARG A 75 -3.07 6.12 8.08
N GLN A 76 -2.71 7.00 7.16
CA GLN A 76 -3.26 8.35 7.04
C GLN A 76 -4.30 8.47 5.93
N ASP A 77 -4.59 7.37 5.24
CA ASP A 77 -5.45 7.30 4.07
C ASP A 77 -5.08 8.31 2.97
N VAL A 78 -3.77 8.42 2.69
CA VAL A 78 -3.23 9.25 1.61
C VAL A 78 -2.43 8.38 0.66
N PHE A 79 -2.66 8.53 -0.64
CA PHE A 79 -2.01 7.70 -1.68
C PHE A 79 -2.12 6.19 -1.42
N THR A 80 -3.18 5.73 -0.75
CA THR A 80 -3.36 4.34 -0.28
C THR A 80 -3.21 3.32 -1.41
N ASN A 81 -3.78 3.61 -2.59
CA ASN A 81 -3.65 2.78 -3.79
C ASN A 81 -2.19 2.68 -4.28
N LEU A 82 -1.48 3.79 -4.37
CA LEU A 82 -0.10 3.84 -4.83
C LEU A 82 0.86 3.16 -3.83
N ALA A 83 0.64 3.39 -2.53
CA ALA A 83 1.42 2.75 -1.48
C ALA A 83 1.20 1.23 -1.44
N THR A 84 -0.06 0.79 -1.58
CA THR A 84 -0.41 -0.63 -1.66
C THR A 84 0.26 -1.30 -2.85
N TYR A 85 0.21 -0.67 -4.02
CA TYR A 85 0.91 -1.14 -5.21
C TYR A 85 2.41 -1.33 -4.95
N GLU A 86 3.09 -0.29 -4.47
CA GLU A 86 4.55 -0.34 -4.26
C GLU A 86 4.94 -1.38 -3.19
N ILE A 87 4.15 -1.56 -2.14
CA ILE A 87 4.36 -2.63 -1.14
C ILE A 87 4.29 -4.01 -1.81
N ILE A 88 3.26 -4.26 -2.63
CA ILE A 88 3.07 -5.55 -3.30
C ILE A 88 4.19 -5.80 -4.32
N GLU A 89 4.59 -4.79 -5.09
CA GLU A 89 5.74 -4.89 -6.00
C GLU A 89 7.00 -5.31 -5.25
N ARG A 90 7.32 -4.64 -4.14
CA ARG A 90 8.52 -4.94 -3.34
C ARG A 90 8.47 -6.35 -2.72
N ILE A 91 7.30 -6.83 -2.29
CA ILE A 91 7.16 -8.22 -1.78
C ILE A 91 7.37 -9.23 -2.91
N ASP A 92 6.75 -9.02 -4.07
CA ASP A 92 6.86 -9.92 -5.23
C ASP A 92 8.31 -9.96 -5.75
N GLU A 93 8.98 -8.80 -5.83
CA GLU A 93 10.40 -8.67 -6.24
C GLU A 93 11.36 -9.37 -5.28
N ASN A 94 11.18 -9.17 -3.97
CA ASN A 94 12.06 -9.76 -2.96
C ASN A 94 11.67 -11.20 -2.57
N ASN A 95 10.52 -11.68 -3.04
CA ASN A 95 9.95 -12.99 -2.74
C ASN A 95 9.89 -13.29 -1.22
N THR A 96 9.68 -12.25 -0.41
CA THR A 96 9.52 -12.32 1.04
C THR A 96 8.52 -11.27 1.49
N PRO A 97 7.51 -11.65 2.31
CA PRO A 97 6.59 -10.68 2.91
C PRO A 97 7.20 -9.99 4.13
N PHE A 98 8.38 -10.44 4.58
CA PHE A 98 9.08 -9.89 5.73
C PHE A 98 10.04 -8.80 5.28
N TYR A 99 9.87 -7.63 5.87
CA TYR A 99 10.78 -6.51 5.68
C TYR A 99 11.60 -6.35 6.97
N ALA A 100 12.93 -6.30 6.85
CA ALA A 100 13.80 -6.13 8.01
C ALA A 100 13.64 -4.75 8.68
N ASP A 101 13.22 -3.75 7.91
CA ASP A 101 13.21 -2.35 8.34
C ASP A 101 11.86 -1.91 8.97
N ILE A 102 10.83 -2.75 8.91
CA ILE A 102 9.48 -2.47 9.45
C ILE A 102 8.92 -3.72 10.13
N ASP A 103 8.03 -3.55 11.08
CA ASP A 103 7.34 -4.68 11.70
C ASP A 103 6.47 -5.37 10.64
N SER A 104 6.80 -6.64 10.34
CA SER A 104 6.08 -7.42 9.33
C SER A 104 4.63 -7.68 9.74
N LEU A 105 4.34 -7.68 11.05
CA LEU A 105 2.98 -7.75 11.56
C LEU A 105 2.21 -6.46 11.27
N GLU A 106 2.80 -5.28 11.53
CA GLU A 106 2.19 -3.98 11.19
C GLU A 106 1.94 -3.88 9.68
N LEU A 107 2.89 -4.34 8.86
CA LEU A 107 2.73 -4.33 7.40
C LEU A 107 1.50 -5.12 6.96
N MET A 108 1.38 -6.37 7.42
CA MET A 108 0.28 -7.23 7.03
C MET A 108 -1.04 -6.77 7.62
N GLU A 109 -1.04 -6.22 8.84
CA GLU A 109 -2.20 -5.55 9.40
C GLU A 109 -2.69 -4.44 8.46
N LYS A 110 -1.80 -3.51 8.06
CA LYS A 110 -2.18 -2.38 7.20
C LYS A 110 -2.59 -2.82 5.82
N LEU A 111 -1.88 -3.77 5.21
CA LEU A 111 -2.27 -4.31 3.91
C LEU A 111 -3.64 -5.01 3.97
N SER A 112 -3.93 -5.74 5.06
CA SER A 112 -5.23 -6.36 5.27
C SER A 112 -6.35 -5.35 5.51
N SER A 113 -6.04 -4.12 5.93
CA SER A 113 -7.02 -3.05 6.14
C SER A 113 -7.46 -2.36 4.84
N VAL A 114 -6.66 -2.45 3.77
CA VAL A 114 -6.95 -1.86 2.45
C VAL A 114 -8.24 -2.44 1.86
N SER A 115 -8.99 -1.64 1.12
CA SER A 115 -10.25 -2.06 0.52
C SER A 115 -10.08 -3.19 -0.50
N GLU A 116 -11.12 -4.00 -0.65
CA GLU A 116 -11.18 -5.07 -1.66
C GLU A 116 -11.02 -4.52 -3.09
N GLU A 117 -11.61 -3.36 -3.40
CA GLU A 117 -11.45 -2.69 -4.69
C GLU A 117 -9.97 -2.51 -5.05
N ILE A 118 -9.18 -1.94 -4.15
CA ILE A 118 -7.75 -1.71 -4.38
C ILE A 118 -6.99 -3.04 -4.46
N LEU A 119 -7.21 -3.97 -3.51
CA LEU A 119 -6.49 -5.24 -3.48
C LEU A 119 -6.77 -6.11 -4.71
N SER A 120 -8.01 -6.10 -5.21
CA SER A 120 -8.41 -6.89 -6.38
C SER A 120 -7.63 -6.52 -7.65
N THR A 121 -7.19 -5.27 -7.79
CA THR A 121 -6.33 -4.83 -8.91
C THR A 121 -4.94 -5.49 -8.91
N HIS A 122 -4.54 -6.09 -7.79
CA HIS A 122 -3.25 -6.77 -7.61
C HIS A 122 -3.40 -8.28 -7.35
N LYS A 123 -4.57 -8.85 -7.66
CA LYS A 123 -4.96 -10.24 -7.35
C LYS A 123 -3.89 -11.27 -7.69
N ASP A 124 -3.32 -11.23 -8.90
CA ASP A 124 -2.34 -12.23 -9.33
C ASP A 124 -1.06 -12.19 -8.49
N LYS A 125 -0.58 -10.99 -8.12
CA LYS A 125 0.62 -10.82 -7.28
C LYS A 125 0.34 -11.24 -5.85
N LEU A 126 -0.82 -10.83 -5.31
CA LEU A 126 -1.26 -11.21 -3.98
C LEU A 126 -1.45 -12.73 -3.85
N ASN A 127 -2.04 -13.38 -4.85
CA ASN A 127 -2.16 -14.83 -4.89
C ASN A 127 -0.79 -15.53 -4.86
N ARG A 128 0.18 -15.08 -5.67
CA ARG A 128 1.54 -15.62 -5.62
C ARG A 128 2.19 -15.41 -4.24
N MET A 129 2.04 -14.22 -3.66
CA MET A 129 2.57 -13.89 -2.34
C MET A 129 1.98 -14.82 -1.26
N ILE A 130 0.65 -14.97 -1.22
CA ILE A 130 -0.06 -15.83 -0.27
C ILE A 130 0.37 -17.30 -0.43
N GLU A 131 0.43 -17.78 -1.67
CA GLU A 131 0.90 -19.13 -1.97
C GLU A 131 2.35 -19.35 -1.51
N ASN A 132 3.21 -18.36 -1.67
CA ASN A 132 4.60 -18.43 -1.21
C ASN A 132 4.69 -18.49 0.32
N ILE A 133 3.87 -17.70 1.03
CA ILE A 133 3.77 -17.73 2.49
C ILE A 133 3.39 -19.13 2.96
N LYS A 134 2.31 -19.68 2.39
CA LYS A 134 1.76 -20.99 2.74
C LYS A 134 2.72 -22.13 2.40
N LYS A 135 3.24 -22.20 1.17
CA LYS A 135 4.09 -23.31 0.70
C LYS A 135 5.43 -23.40 1.40
N LYS A 136 6.05 -22.25 1.71
CA LYS A 136 7.36 -22.22 2.37
C LYS A 136 7.23 -22.27 3.90
N ASN A 137 6.01 -22.39 4.41
CA ASN A 137 5.70 -22.35 5.84
C ASN A 137 6.37 -21.17 6.56
N LEU A 138 6.34 -19.99 5.92
CA LEU A 138 7.14 -18.84 6.34
C LEU A 138 6.79 -18.34 7.73
N ILE A 139 5.52 -18.48 8.13
CA ILE A 139 5.02 -18.03 9.43
C ILE A 139 5.57 -18.91 10.55
N ASP A 140 5.55 -20.23 10.39
CA ASP A 140 6.12 -21.14 11.38
C ASP A 140 7.65 -21.01 11.47
N LEU A 141 8.31 -20.71 10.35
CA LEU A 141 9.76 -20.44 10.35
C LEU A 141 10.14 -19.10 11.02
N ALA A 142 9.15 -18.26 11.33
CA ALA A 142 9.37 -16.98 12.01
C ALA A 142 9.51 -17.11 13.54
N ASP A 143 9.62 -18.33 14.10
CA ASP A 143 9.84 -18.60 15.53
C ASP A 143 10.91 -17.71 16.21
N VAL A 144 11.94 -17.33 15.46
CA VAL A 144 13.05 -16.51 15.97
C VAL A 144 12.62 -15.05 16.22
N TRP A 145 11.55 -14.59 15.58
CA TRP A 145 11.15 -13.18 15.54
C TRP A 145 9.67 -12.95 15.86
N MET A 146 8.86 -14.02 15.98
CA MET A 146 7.43 -13.96 16.26
C MET A 146 7.01 -15.03 17.26
N PHE A 147 6.28 -14.62 18.30
CA PHE A 147 5.63 -15.55 19.22
C PHE A 147 4.36 -16.15 18.59
N ASP A 148 3.87 -17.26 19.13
CA ASP A 148 2.72 -17.99 18.56
C ASP A 148 1.47 -17.12 18.38
N GLU A 149 1.15 -16.24 19.33
CA GLU A 149 0.04 -15.29 19.22
C GLU A 149 0.22 -14.31 18.04
N GLN A 150 1.45 -13.88 17.77
CA GLN A 150 1.75 -12.99 16.64
C GLN A 150 1.64 -13.73 15.32
N LYS A 151 2.04 -15.01 15.27
CA LYS A 151 1.88 -15.86 14.08
C LYS A 151 0.42 -16.08 13.74
N GLU A 152 -0.41 -16.38 14.75
CA GLU A 152 -1.86 -16.53 14.57
C GLU A 152 -2.48 -15.24 14.04
N THR A 153 -2.08 -14.09 14.62
CA THR A 153 -2.54 -12.77 14.17
C THR A 153 -2.14 -12.50 12.71
N TYR A 154 -0.88 -12.77 12.36
CA TYR A 154 -0.37 -12.61 11.00
C TYR A 154 -1.11 -13.49 10.00
N GLN A 155 -1.35 -14.75 10.36
CA GLN A 155 -2.15 -15.69 9.57
C GLN A 155 -3.56 -15.15 9.32
N GLY A 156 -4.20 -14.57 10.35
CA GLY A 156 -5.51 -13.91 10.22
C GLY A 156 -5.51 -12.73 9.23
N TYR A 157 -4.42 -11.96 9.15
CA TYR A 157 -4.27 -10.91 8.14
C TYR A 157 -4.11 -11.48 6.72
N VAL A 158 -3.32 -12.55 6.55
CA VAL A 158 -3.18 -13.25 5.26
C VAL A 158 -4.54 -13.75 4.78
N GLU A 159 -5.32 -14.40 5.64
CA GLU A 159 -6.66 -14.91 5.31
C GLU A 159 -7.65 -13.79 4.99
N THR A 160 -7.52 -12.64 5.65
CA THR A 160 -8.35 -11.46 5.34
C THR A 160 -8.04 -10.91 3.96
N ILE A 161 -6.77 -10.82 3.58
CA ILE A 161 -6.36 -10.40 2.23
C ILE A 161 -6.86 -11.43 1.20
N GLU A 162 -6.68 -12.73 1.47
CA GLU A 162 -7.12 -13.81 0.59
C GLU A 162 -8.62 -13.76 0.31
N ARG A 163 -9.43 -13.49 1.34
CA ARG A 163 -10.89 -13.33 1.21
C ARG A 163 -11.28 -12.08 0.41
N LYS A 164 -10.51 -10.99 0.53
CA LYS A 164 -10.79 -9.74 -0.21
C LYS A 164 -10.46 -9.83 -1.70
N ILE A 165 -9.74 -10.87 -2.15
CA ILE A 165 -9.39 -11.03 -3.57
C ILE A 165 -10.12 -12.20 -4.25
N HIS A 166 -11.01 -12.90 -3.54
CA HIS A 166 -11.80 -14.05 -4.02
C HIS A 166 -13.29 -13.88 -3.77
#